data_AF-A0A962R3H2-F1
#
_entry.id   AF-A0A962R3H2-F1
#
_cell.length_a   1.000
_cell.length_b   1.000
_cell.length_c   1.000
_cell.angle_alpha   90.00
_cell.angle_beta   90.00
_cell.angle_gamma   90.00
#
_symmetry.space_group_name_H-M   'P 1'
#
loop_
_entity.id
_entity.type
_entity.pdbx_description
1 polymer ?
#
loop_
_entity_poly.entity_id
_entity_poly.type
_entity_poly.pdbx_seq_one_letter_code
_entity_poly.pdbx_strand_id
1 'polypeptide(L)' 'MAYSNEELGRLVEPARLHRSIYTDPDIFELEMQRIWGKAWIFIGHESQVPNPGDFYTTNINHK' A
#
# COMPACT_ATOMS: atom_id res chain seq x y z
N MET A 1 -3.32 -14.24 13.56
CA MET A 1 -3.18 -13.52 12.27
C MET A 1 -4.25 -14.09 11.36
N ALA A 2 -5.13 -13.26 10.81
CA ALA A 2 -6.36 -13.73 10.16
C ALA A 2 -6.10 -14.49 8.84
N TYR A 3 -4.98 -14.24 8.16
CA TYR A 3 -4.61 -14.89 6.90
C TYR A 3 -3.19 -15.47 6.94
N SER A 4 -3.05 -16.73 6.54
CA SER A 4 -1.79 -17.36 6.15
C SER A 4 -1.40 -16.99 4.71
N ASN A 5 -0.13 -17.19 4.35
CA ASN A 5 0.33 -16.91 2.98
C ASN A 5 -0.35 -17.81 1.94
N GLU A 6 -0.72 -19.04 2.31
CA GLU A 6 -1.44 -19.95 1.42
C GLU A 6 -2.87 -19.45 1.15
N GLU A 7 -3.57 -18.99 2.19
CA GLU A 7 -4.91 -18.40 2.04
C GLU A 7 -4.88 -17.13 1.18
N LEU A 8 -3.89 -16.24 1.39
CA LEU A 8 -3.71 -15.05 0.53
C LEU A 8 -3.45 -15.43 -0.92
N GLY A 9 -2.61 -16.45 -1.15
CA GLY A 9 -2.30 -16.94 -2.50
C GLY A 9 -3.52 -17.46 -3.27
N ARG A 10 -4.53 -17.98 -2.58
CA ARG A 10 -5.77 -18.46 -3.20
C ARG A 10 -6.75 -17.34 -3.58
N LEU A 11 -6.55 -16.12 -3.08
CA LEU A 11 -7.40 -14.98 -3.43
C LEU A 11 -7.13 -14.43 -4.83
N VAL A 12 -5.99 -14.80 -5.44
CA VAL A 12 -5.54 -14.32 -6.74
C VAL A 12 -5.36 -15.49 -7.69
N GLU A 13 -6.15 -15.53 -8.75
CA GLU A 13 -6.00 -16.48 -9.86
C GLU A 13 -5.70 -15.72 -11.15
N PRO A 14 -5.15 -16.38 -12.20
CA PRO A 14 -4.67 -15.68 -13.41
C PRO A 14 -5.70 -14.78 -14.10
N ALA A 15 -6.98 -15.09 -13.99
CA ALA A 15 -8.06 -14.34 -14.64
C ALA A 15 -9.18 -13.89 -13.67
N ARG A 16 -9.03 -14.11 -12.37
CA ARG A 16 -10.03 -13.69 -11.37
C ARG A 16 -9.42 -13.40 -10.02
N LEU A 17 -10.06 -12.51 -9.28
CA LEU A 17 -9.64 -12.06 -7.97
C LEU A 17 -10.82 -12.19 -7.02
N HIS A 18 -10.58 -12.64 -5.79
CA HIS A 18 -11.60 -12.61 -4.76
C HIS A 18 -11.81 -11.16 -4.28
N ARG A 19 -13.07 -10.73 -4.17
CA ARG A 19 -13.43 -9.34 -3.85
C ARG A 19 -12.90 -8.85 -2.50
N SER A 20 -12.60 -9.76 -1.57
CA SER A 20 -12.12 -9.42 -0.23
C SER A 20 -10.82 -8.64 -0.26
N ILE A 21 -9.98 -8.81 -1.29
CA ILE A 21 -8.72 -8.07 -1.45
C ILE A 21 -8.96 -6.55 -1.38
N TYR A 22 -10.14 -6.08 -1.80
CA TYR A 22 -10.46 -4.65 -1.83
C TYR A 22 -11.31 -4.17 -0.64
N THR A 23 -11.90 -5.08 0.13
CA THR A 23 -12.95 -4.72 1.12
C THR A 23 -12.70 -5.24 2.53
N ASP A 24 -11.80 -6.22 2.69
CA ASP A 24 -11.54 -6.82 3.98
C ASP A 24 -10.55 -5.96 4.80
N PRO A 25 -10.97 -5.46 5.97
CA PRO A 25 -10.10 -4.62 6.80
C PRO A 25 -8.86 -5.36 7.32
N ASP A 26 -8.92 -6.68 7.53
CA ASP A 26 -7.76 -7.44 8.01
C ASP A 26 -6.70 -7.58 6.90
N ILE A 27 -7.12 -7.68 5.64
CA ILE A 27 -6.20 -7.67 4.48
C ILE A 27 -5.57 -6.28 4.36
N PHE A 28 -6.35 -5.21 4.49
CA PHE A 28 -5.84 -3.85 4.45
C PHE A 28 -4.75 -3.61 5.52
N GLU A 29 -4.98 -4.01 6.77
CA GLU A 29 -3.97 -3.88 7.83
C GLU A 29 -2.69 -4.68 7.53
N LEU A 30 -2.83 -5.86 6.91
CA LEU A 30 -1.69 -6.65 6.45
C LEU A 30 -0.90 -5.94 5.34
N GLU A 31 -1.57 -5.30 4.39
CA GLU A 31 -0.92 -4.49 3.34
C GLU A 31 -0.10 -3.36 3.96
N MET A 32 -0.65 -2.64 4.94
CA MET A 32 0.05 -1.57 5.65
C MET A 32 1.34 -2.06 6.31
N GLN A 33 1.27 -3.24 6.94
CA GLN A 33 2.43 -3.85 7.62
C GLN A 33 3.48 -4.41 6.66
N ARG A 34 3.06 -5.01 5.55
CA ARG A 34 3.94 -5.81 4.69
C ARG A 34 4.41 -5.09 3.43
N ILE A 35 3.61 -4.17 2.89
CA ILE A 35 3.86 -3.49 1.62
C ILE A 35 4.28 -2.04 1.85
N TRP A 36 3.44 -1.25 2.51
CA TRP A 36 3.64 0.21 2.60
C TRP A 36 4.92 0.61 3.35
N GLY A 37 5.34 -0.16 4.35
CA GLY A 37 6.62 0.07 5.05
C GLY A 37 7.88 -0.40 4.29
N LYS A 38 7.74 -1.01 3.11
CA LYS A 38 8.85 -1.66 2.37
C LYS A 38 8.92 -1.31 0.89
N ALA A 39 7.85 -0.76 0.32
CA ALA A 39 7.78 -0.37 -1.08
C ALA A 39 8.36 1.02 -1.32
N TRP A 40 8.83 1.26 -2.54
CA TRP A 40 9.11 2.61 -3.02
C TRP A 40 7.79 3.32 -3.32
N ILE A 41 7.53 4.42 -2.61
CA ILE A 41 6.30 5.19 -2.73
C ILE A 41 6.64 6.53 -3.36
N PHE A 42 5.89 6.89 -4.40
CA PHE A 42 6.04 8.18 -5.06
C PHE A 42 5.56 9.29 -4.12
N ILE A 43 6.46 10.23 -3.79
CA ILE A 43 6.15 11.35 -2.88
C ILE A 43 6.00 12.70 -3.58
N GLY A 44 6.38 12.79 -4.86
CA GLY A 44 6.37 14.05 -5.60
C GLY A 44 7.47 14.14 -6.66
N HIS A 45 7.50 15.28 -7.33
CA HIS A 45 8.46 15.65 -8.34
C HIS A 45 9.35 16.80 -7.83
N GLU A 46 10.60 16.86 -8.30
CA GLU A 46 11.59 17.88 -7.91
C GLU A 46 11.06 19.32 -8.10
N SER A 47 10.30 19.56 -9.17
CA SER A 47 9.73 20.89 -9.45
C SER A 47 8.72 21.38 -8.41
N GLN A 48 8.28 20.54 -7.47
CA GLN A 48 7.38 20.94 -6.38
C GLN A 48 8.13 21.67 -5.25
N VAL A 49 9.46 21.53 -5.17
CA VAL A 49 10.32 22.18 -4.17
C VAL A 49 11.59 22.75 -4.81
N PRO A 50 11.46 23.71 -5.75
CA PRO A 50 12.58 24.15 -6.58
C PRO A 50 13.63 25.00 -5.83
N ASN A 51 13.29 25.61 -4.69
CA ASN A 51 14.19 26.50 -3.97
C ASN A 51 14.54 25.99 -2.56
N PRO A 52 15.68 26.43 -1.99
CA PRO A 52 16.03 26.14 -0.60
C PRO A 52 14.97 26.66 0.37
N GLY A 53 14.44 25.77 1.21
CA GLY A 53 13.41 26.09 2.20
C GLY A 53 11.98 25.74 1.76
N ASP A 54 11.78 25.40 0.47
CA ASP A 54 10.50 24.86 0.01
C ASP A 54 10.28 23.47 0.62
N PHE A 55 9.07 23.23 1.12
CA PHE A 55 8.67 21.92 1.60
C PHE A 55 7.31 21.54 1.03
N TYR A 56 7.14 20.24 0.80
CA TYR A 56 5.89 19.64 0.35
C TYR A 56 5.52 18.51 1.31
N THR A 57 4.25 18.43 1.67
CA THR A 57 3.72 17.37 2.52
C THR A 57 2.83 16.45 1.70
N THR A 58 2.97 15.15 1.95
CA THR A 58 2.12 14.11 1.37
C THR A 58 1.88 13.02 2.40
N ASN A 59 0.87 12.21 2.16
CA ASN A 59 0.53 11.08 3.01
C ASN A 59 1.03 9.78 2.34
N ILE A 60 1.89 9.08 3.06
CA ILE A 60 2.45 7.79 2.63
C ILE A 60 1.64 6.63 3.24
N ASN A 61 0.76 6.92 4.20
CA ASN A 61 -0.03 5.92 4.92
C ASN A 61 -1.44 6.45 5.23
N HIS A 62 -2.30 5.58 5.75
CA HIS A 62 -3.68 5.87 6.17
C HIS A 62 -3.81 6.35 7.62
N LYS A 63 -2.70 6.53 8.34
CA LYS A 63 -2.64 7.11 9.69
C LYS A 63 -1.83 8.39 9.69
#